data_AF-A0A9D6W397-F1
#
_entry.id   AF-A0A9D6W397-F1
#
_cell.length_a   1.000
_cell.length_b   1.000
_cell.length_c   1.000
_cell.angle_alpha   90.00
_cell.angle_beta   90.00
_cell.angle_gamma   90.00
#
_symmetry.space_group_name_H-M   'P 1'
#
loop_
_entity.id
_entity.type
_entity.pdbx_description
1 polymer ?
#
loop_
_entity_poly.entity_id
_entity_poly.type
_entity_poly.pdbx_seq_one_letter_code
_entity_poly.pdbx_strand_id
1 'polypeptide(L)'
;MKRLGRVVPVLAALVLAGACGDAGSAPVGLESYCASYARIACDFGRRCDCLMGFTEEMCRSVMAAECTNDVVTPVNEGRRSYDADAAGDCLAGLRTILADCNLDDVDYPMACETMLSGTTRAGGSCDEDGDCLPVLECYDNACIAAPVAGEPCVDGTYCPGDLFCADDERCAVLRGPGQPCPEGDGACADGLYCDNRTATCSPYGGVGAECRHDNGSCADGLYCAFVDGVCQPLPGDGGDCTQSSGACAEGLYCDPAGRVCHPQLGAGAGCTDDGQCLSDFCDGGTCSTPADDRCPL
;
A
#
# COMPACT_ATOMS: atom_id res chain seq x y z
N MET A 1 32.46 67.23 36.25
CA MET A 1 32.95 67.33 34.86
C MET A 1 33.92 66.19 34.60
N LYS A 2 33.76 65.54 33.43
CA LYS A 2 34.67 64.61 32.74
C LYS A 2 34.84 63.16 33.27
N ARG A 3 34.36 62.27 32.37
CA ARG A 3 34.56 60.82 32.25
C ARG A 3 36.00 60.46 31.86
N LEU A 4 36.37 59.20 32.09
CA LEU A 4 37.11 58.23 31.25
C LEU A 4 37.27 56.98 32.13
N GLY A 5 36.94 55.73 31.78
CA GLY A 5 36.78 55.06 30.49
C GLY A 5 37.61 53.77 30.58
N ARG A 6 36.98 52.59 30.63
CA ARG A 6 37.65 51.31 30.36
C ARG A 6 36.72 50.40 29.57
N VAL A 7 37.18 50.13 28.36
CA VAL A 7 36.63 49.24 27.33
C VAL A 7 36.99 47.81 27.69
N VAL A 8 36.01 46.91 27.69
CA VAL A 8 36.18 45.46 27.83
C VAL A 8 36.19 44.85 26.42
N PRO A 9 37.09 43.90 26.11
CA PRO A 9 37.20 43.31 24.77
C PRO A 9 36.04 42.34 24.50
N VAL A 10 35.51 42.43 23.28
CA VAL A 10 34.58 41.48 22.69
C VAL A 10 35.36 40.22 22.31
N LEU A 11 35.06 39.09 22.95
CA LEU A 11 35.54 37.77 22.56
C LEU A 11 34.63 37.25 21.44
N ALA A 12 35.14 37.25 20.22
CA ALA A 12 34.50 36.62 19.06
C ALA A 12 34.68 35.10 19.18
N ALA A 13 33.60 34.38 19.52
CA ALA A 13 33.54 32.93 19.37
C ALA A 13 33.24 32.61 17.90
N LEU A 14 34.25 32.10 17.18
CA LEU A 14 34.09 31.48 15.87
C LEU A 14 33.29 30.18 16.04
N VAL A 15 32.04 30.16 15.62
CA VAL A 15 31.26 28.93 15.45
C VAL A 15 31.67 28.34 14.10
N LEU A 16 32.41 27.23 14.13
CA LEU A 16 32.73 26.43 12.96
C LEU A 16 31.45 25.73 12.49
N ALA A 17 30.84 26.26 11.44
CA ALA A 17 29.78 25.58 10.69
C ALA A 17 30.40 24.39 9.92
N GLY A 18 30.36 23.22 10.54
CA GLY A 18 30.59 21.94 9.87
C GLY A 18 29.39 21.62 8.99
N ALA A 19 29.40 22.13 7.76
CA ALA A 19 28.50 21.73 6.69
C ALA A 19 28.96 20.39 6.11
N CYS A 20 27.99 19.60 5.61
CA CYS A 20 28.07 18.19 5.15
C CYS A 20 27.74 17.14 6.23
N GLY A 21 26.62 17.32 6.94
CA GLY A 21 25.81 16.18 7.37
C GLY A 21 24.50 16.27 6.60
N ASP A 22 24.01 15.16 6.04
CA ASP A 22 22.67 15.08 5.49
C ASP A 22 21.71 15.73 6.48
N ALA A 23 20.92 16.69 6.02
CA ALA A 23 20.03 17.47 6.86
C ALA A 23 18.85 16.59 7.30
N GLY A 24 19.12 15.61 8.15
CA GLY A 24 18.12 14.87 8.89
C GLY A 24 17.22 15.87 9.60
N SER A 25 15.94 15.56 9.62
CA SER A 25 14.97 16.42 10.24
C SER A 25 15.19 16.46 11.76
N ALA A 26 14.66 17.48 12.43
CA ALA A 26 14.76 17.54 13.89
C ALA A 26 13.91 16.42 14.52
N PRO A 27 14.38 15.75 15.59
CA PRO A 27 13.63 14.70 16.25
C PRO A 27 12.29 15.21 16.77
N VAL A 28 11.23 14.41 16.63
CA VAL A 28 9.87 14.77 17.06
C VAL A 28 9.45 13.87 18.21
N GLY A 29 9.19 14.45 19.38
CA GLY A 29 8.72 13.69 20.54
C GLY A 29 7.30 13.16 20.36
N LEU A 30 7.01 11.99 20.96
CA LEU A 30 5.74 11.25 20.85
C LEU A 30 4.51 12.15 21.01
N GLU A 31 4.46 12.93 22.10
CA GLU A 31 3.35 13.85 22.43
C GLU A 31 3.06 14.91 21.35
N SER A 32 4.07 15.24 20.53
CA SER A 32 3.97 16.26 19.48
C SER A 32 3.78 15.69 18.08
N TYR A 33 3.93 14.37 17.92
CA TYR A 33 3.90 13.70 16.63
C TYR A 33 2.53 13.83 15.97
N CYS A 34 1.45 13.38 16.64
CA CYS A 34 0.12 13.35 16.05
C CYS A 34 -0.44 14.73 15.72
N ALA A 35 -0.13 15.75 16.53
CA ALA A 35 -0.50 17.13 16.21
C ALA A 35 0.27 17.67 14.98
N SER A 36 1.48 17.17 14.73
CA SER A 36 2.28 17.53 13.55
C SER A 36 1.81 16.78 12.32
N TYR A 37 1.54 15.48 12.44
CA TYR A 37 0.97 14.64 11.39
C TYR A 37 -0.38 15.20 10.91
N ALA A 38 -1.32 15.43 11.84
CA ALA A 38 -2.64 15.99 11.53
C ALA A 38 -2.55 17.35 10.82
N ARG A 39 -1.54 18.18 11.15
CA ARG A 39 -1.34 19.45 10.46
C ARG A 39 -0.89 19.26 9.01
N ILE A 40 0.00 18.30 8.74
CA ILE A 40 0.47 17.98 7.39
C ILE A 40 -0.67 17.41 6.56
N ALA A 41 -1.35 16.39 7.09
CA ALA A 41 -2.48 15.73 6.46
C ALA A 41 -3.60 16.72 6.11
N CYS A 42 -4.03 17.57 7.05
CA CYS A 42 -5.10 18.53 6.80
C CYS A 42 -4.68 19.75 5.96
N ASP A 43 -3.39 20.11 5.96
CA ASP A 43 -2.90 21.13 5.03
C ASP A 43 -2.89 20.60 3.60
N PHE A 44 -2.48 19.35 3.39
CA PHE A 44 -2.67 18.63 2.12
C PHE A 44 -4.16 18.60 1.75
N GLY A 45 -5.01 18.14 2.67
CA GLY A 45 -6.46 18.11 2.52
C GLY A 45 -7.03 19.42 1.99
N ARG A 46 -6.67 20.53 2.61
CA ARG A 46 -7.10 21.87 2.21
C ARG A 46 -6.50 22.32 0.88
N ARG A 47 -5.21 22.08 0.64
CA ARG A 47 -4.51 22.53 -0.57
C ARG A 47 -4.98 21.79 -1.82
N CYS A 48 -5.33 20.51 -1.67
CA CYS A 48 -5.72 19.62 -2.75
C CYS A 48 -7.23 19.43 -2.88
N ASP A 49 -8.03 20.24 -2.16
CA ASP A 49 -9.51 20.21 -2.13
C ASP A 49 -10.11 18.85 -1.69
N CYS A 50 -9.39 18.18 -0.79
CA CYS A 50 -9.61 16.84 -0.28
C CYS A 50 -10.39 16.78 1.04
N LEU A 51 -10.87 17.92 1.57
CA LEU A 51 -11.58 17.94 2.85
C LEU A 51 -13.04 17.51 2.78
N MET A 52 -13.62 17.27 1.59
CA MET A 52 -15.00 16.74 1.43
C MET A 52 -16.08 17.43 2.30
N GLY A 53 -15.97 18.75 2.50
CA GLY A 53 -16.90 19.53 3.33
C GLY A 53 -16.56 19.60 4.82
N PHE A 54 -15.51 18.92 5.29
CA PHE A 54 -14.94 19.14 6.61
C PHE A 54 -14.21 20.48 6.70
N THR A 55 -14.25 21.11 7.88
CA THR A 55 -13.38 22.25 8.16
C THR A 55 -11.96 21.76 8.47
N GLU A 56 -10.95 22.61 8.25
CA GLU A 56 -9.57 22.30 8.61
C GLU A 56 -9.41 21.96 10.10
N GLU A 57 -10.21 22.57 10.97
CA GLU A 57 -10.24 22.28 12.41
C GLU A 57 -10.81 20.88 12.69
N MET A 58 -11.93 20.51 12.04
CA MET A 58 -12.50 19.17 12.17
C MET A 58 -11.52 18.11 11.67
N CYS A 59 -10.91 18.33 10.50
CA CYS A 59 -9.88 17.43 9.98
C CYS A 59 -8.76 17.25 11.01
N ARG A 60 -8.19 18.34 11.54
CA ARG A 60 -7.09 18.25 12.52
C ARG A 60 -7.48 17.48 13.77
N SER A 61 -8.72 17.63 14.23
CA SER A 61 -9.20 16.89 15.39
C SER A 61 -9.36 15.40 15.10
N VAL A 62 -9.89 15.02 13.94
CA VAL A 62 -10.09 13.62 13.56
C VAL A 62 -8.75 12.94 13.33
N MET A 63 -7.89 13.50 12.47
CA MET A 63 -6.57 12.93 12.17
C MET A 63 -5.67 12.80 13.42
N ALA A 64 -5.74 13.77 14.33
CA ALA A 64 -4.96 13.69 15.57
C ALA A 64 -5.49 12.61 16.51
N ALA A 65 -6.81 12.39 16.54
CA ALA A 65 -7.43 11.36 17.37
C ALA A 65 -7.10 9.95 16.85
N GLU A 66 -7.20 9.72 15.54
CA GLU A 66 -6.83 8.44 14.92
C GLU A 66 -5.33 8.14 15.14
N CYS A 67 -4.45 9.09 14.81
CA CYS A 67 -3.02 8.93 15.10
C CYS A 67 -2.75 8.66 16.60
N THR A 68 -3.52 9.27 17.51
CA THR A 68 -3.35 9.01 18.94
C THR A 68 -3.68 7.55 19.27
N ASN A 69 -4.72 6.97 18.67
CA ASN A 69 -5.07 5.57 18.84
C ASN A 69 -4.00 4.64 18.27
N ASP A 70 -3.46 4.96 17.10
CA ASP A 70 -2.56 4.03 16.37
C ASP A 70 -1.09 4.15 16.79
N VAL A 71 -0.68 5.33 17.28
CA VAL A 71 0.71 5.63 17.62
C VAL A 71 0.89 5.80 19.12
N VAL A 72 0.17 6.75 19.73
CA VAL A 72 0.45 7.19 21.11
C VAL A 72 -0.04 6.16 22.13
N THR A 73 -1.25 5.64 21.94
CA THR A 73 -1.85 4.65 22.84
C THR A 73 -1.01 3.37 22.95
N PRO A 74 -0.67 2.65 21.86
CA PRO A 74 0.12 1.41 21.96
C PRO A 74 1.54 1.65 22.51
N VAL A 75 2.13 2.82 22.25
CA VAL A 75 3.44 3.18 22.86
C VAL A 75 3.30 3.39 24.38
N ASN A 76 2.28 4.12 24.83
CA ASN A 76 2.03 4.36 26.26
C ASN A 76 1.66 3.07 27.02
N GLU A 77 1.00 2.13 26.34
CA GLU A 77 0.70 0.79 26.87
C GLU A 77 1.92 -0.15 26.87
N GLY A 78 3.03 0.27 26.27
CA GLY A 78 4.26 -0.53 26.16
C GLY A 78 4.15 -1.68 25.16
N ARG A 79 3.21 -1.60 24.21
CA ARG A 79 3.07 -2.53 23.07
C ARG A 79 3.95 -2.13 21.90
N ARG A 80 4.39 -0.86 21.82
CA ARG A 80 5.34 -0.37 20.83
C ARG A 80 6.44 0.46 21.46
N SER A 81 7.61 0.48 20.84
CA SER A 81 8.61 1.51 21.05
C SER A 81 8.52 2.58 19.96
N TYR A 82 8.98 3.78 20.29
CA TYR A 82 8.91 4.95 19.42
C TYR A 82 10.32 5.53 19.19
N ASP A 83 10.68 5.76 17.93
CA ASP A 83 11.91 6.42 17.52
C ASP A 83 11.62 7.87 17.07
N ALA A 84 12.08 8.83 17.86
CA ALA A 84 11.84 10.25 17.63
C ALA A 84 12.58 10.82 16.41
N ASP A 85 13.74 10.24 16.06
CA ASP A 85 14.53 10.67 14.91
C ASP A 85 13.82 10.22 13.63
N ALA A 86 13.46 8.93 13.55
CA ALA A 86 12.69 8.37 12.44
C ALA A 86 11.32 9.05 12.27
N ALA A 87 10.63 9.40 13.37
CA ALA A 87 9.37 10.13 13.32
C ALA A 87 9.53 11.55 12.73
N GLY A 88 10.64 12.23 13.04
CA GLY A 88 10.98 13.48 12.39
C GLY A 88 11.10 13.30 10.87
N ASP A 89 11.86 12.29 10.46
CA ASP A 89 12.19 12.04 9.05
C ASP A 89 10.94 11.60 8.27
N CYS A 90 10.07 10.82 8.90
CA CYS A 90 8.73 10.50 8.40
C CYS A 90 7.93 11.78 8.10
N LEU A 91 7.79 12.69 9.07
CA LEU A 91 7.05 13.94 8.87
C LEU A 91 7.71 14.85 7.82
N ALA A 92 9.03 14.79 7.66
CA ALA A 92 9.72 15.51 6.59
C ALA A 92 9.39 14.90 5.21
N GLY A 93 9.49 13.58 5.07
CA GLY A 93 9.16 12.86 3.84
C GLY A 93 7.70 13.04 3.43
N LEU A 94 6.76 12.93 4.37
CA LEU A 94 5.33 13.17 4.12
C LEU A 94 5.07 14.58 3.58
N ARG A 95 5.75 15.62 4.09
CA ARG A 95 5.60 16.97 3.53
C ARG A 95 6.07 17.07 2.08
N THR A 96 7.12 16.33 1.72
CA THR A 96 7.67 16.31 0.36
C THR A 96 6.72 15.61 -0.59
N ILE A 97 6.23 14.42 -0.22
CA ILE A 97 5.26 13.64 -0.98
C ILE A 97 3.97 14.43 -1.19
N LEU A 98 3.42 15.00 -0.11
CA LEU A 98 2.14 15.70 -0.13
C LEU A 98 2.25 17.14 -0.67
N ALA A 99 3.36 17.52 -1.29
CA ALA A 99 3.59 18.89 -1.73
C ALA A 99 2.81 19.23 -3.00
N ASP A 100 2.65 18.27 -3.92
CA ASP A 100 2.16 18.50 -5.29
C ASP A 100 0.73 18.01 -5.57
N CYS A 101 0.05 17.47 -4.55
CA CYS A 101 -1.29 16.90 -4.68
C CYS A 101 -1.39 15.68 -5.60
N ASN A 102 -0.27 14.98 -5.85
CA ASN A 102 -0.24 13.77 -6.65
C ASN A 102 0.14 12.57 -5.78
N LEU A 103 -0.75 11.59 -5.67
CA LEU A 103 -0.52 10.36 -4.90
C LEU A 103 -0.39 9.11 -5.78
N ASP A 104 -0.19 9.30 -7.08
CA ASP A 104 0.06 8.21 -7.99
C ASP A 104 1.48 7.67 -7.75
N ASP A 105 1.61 6.37 -7.49
CA ASP A 105 2.87 5.64 -7.29
C ASP A 105 3.80 6.21 -6.20
N VAL A 106 3.25 6.60 -5.04
CA VAL A 106 4.07 7.16 -3.96
C VAL A 106 4.81 6.07 -3.18
N ASP A 107 6.14 6.13 -3.20
CA ASP A 107 6.97 5.48 -2.20
C ASP A 107 6.84 6.21 -0.85
N TYR A 108 6.10 5.62 0.10
CA TYR A 108 6.03 6.15 1.45
C TYR A 108 7.43 6.20 2.10
N PRO A 109 7.72 7.20 2.97
CA PRO A 109 9.03 7.27 3.58
C PRO A 109 9.24 6.07 4.50
N MET A 110 10.27 5.25 4.24
CA MET A 110 10.66 4.12 5.11
C MET A 110 10.77 4.52 6.60
N ALA A 111 11.13 5.77 6.88
CA ALA A 111 11.18 6.32 8.23
C ALA A 111 9.83 6.21 8.99
N CYS A 112 8.70 6.30 8.27
CA CYS A 112 7.36 6.14 8.84
C CYS A 112 7.09 4.69 9.31
N GLU A 113 7.67 3.69 8.65
CA GLU A 113 7.56 2.30 9.08
C GLU A 113 8.48 2.01 10.28
N THR A 114 9.65 2.65 10.32
CA THR A 114 10.64 2.39 11.38
C THR A 114 10.44 3.20 12.66
N MET A 115 9.59 4.23 12.65
CA MET A 115 9.36 5.06 13.85
C MET A 115 8.62 4.33 14.96
N LEU A 116 7.92 3.25 14.62
CA LEU A 116 7.27 2.35 15.56
C LEU A 116 7.84 0.95 15.38
N SER A 117 8.04 0.25 16.49
CA SER A 117 8.33 -1.18 16.44
C SER A 117 7.64 -1.88 17.60
N GLY A 118 6.98 -2.99 17.32
CA GLY A 118 6.28 -3.75 18.34
C GLY A 118 7.23 -4.31 19.40
N THR A 119 6.73 -4.38 20.63
CA THR A 119 7.47 -4.85 21.81
C THR A 119 6.81 -6.05 22.48
N THR A 120 5.64 -6.46 21.98
CA THR A 120 4.85 -7.56 22.55
C THR A 120 5.46 -8.91 22.17
N ARG A 121 5.76 -9.73 23.17
CA ARG A 121 6.33 -11.08 22.98
C ARG A 121 5.25 -12.07 22.55
N ALA A 122 5.68 -13.23 22.05
CA ALA A 122 4.78 -14.32 21.72
C ALA A 122 3.85 -14.69 22.90
N GLY A 123 2.56 -14.87 22.60
CA GLY A 123 1.46 -15.09 23.55
C GLY A 123 0.95 -13.83 24.26
N GLY A 124 1.57 -12.66 24.05
CA GLY A 124 1.04 -11.38 24.54
C GLY A 124 -0.12 -10.88 23.68
N SER A 125 -0.98 -10.03 24.26
CA SER A 125 -2.13 -9.47 23.55
C SER A 125 -1.72 -8.39 22.54
N CYS A 126 -2.34 -8.39 21.38
CA CYS A 126 -2.15 -7.40 20.31
C CYS A 126 -3.50 -7.02 19.70
N ASP A 127 -3.57 -5.83 19.09
CA ASP A 127 -4.71 -5.43 18.25
C ASP A 127 -4.34 -5.51 16.76
N GLU A 128 -3.06 -5.35 16.43
CA GLU A 128 -2.53 -5.46 15.07
C GLU A 128 -1.05 -5.91 15.07
N ASP A 129 -0.54 -6.33 13.90
CA ASP A 129 0.81 -6.92 13.76
C ASP A 129 1.92 -6.02 14.29
N GLY A 130 1.76 -4.69 14.14
CA GLY A 130 2.73 -3.70 14.60
C GLY A 130 2.95 -3.66 16.12
N ASP A 131 2.11 -4.32 16.92
CA ASP A 131 2.30 -4.47 18.37
C ASP A 131 3.31 -5.55 18.72
N CYS A 132 3.49 -6.52 17.84
CA CYS A 132 4.27 -7.71 18.11
C CYS A 132 5.76 -7.46 17.84
N LEU A 133 6.64 -8.15 18.57
CA LEU A 133 8.07 -8.12 18.26
C LEU A 133 8.29 -8.47 16.79
N PRO A 134 9.33 -7.92 16.14
CA PRO A 134 9.68 -8.31 14.77
C PRO A 134 9.76 -9.84 14.67
N VAL A 135 9.24 -10.40 13.57
CA VAL A 135 9.03 -11.84 13.29
C VAL A 135 7.80 -12.50 13.90
N LEU A 136 6.98 -11.75 14.64
CA LEU A 136 5.68 -12.21 15.14
C LEU A 136 4.54 -11.47 14.43
N GLU A 137 3.38 -12.10 14.36
CA GLU A 137 2.15 -11.55 13.76
C GLU A 137 1.02 -11.59 14.79
N CYS A 138 0.09 -10.66 14.68
CA CYS A 138 -1.08 -10.59 15.54
C CYS A 138 -2.17 -11.50 15.03
N TYR A 139 -2.46 -12.56 15.79
CA TYR A 139 -3.47 -13.53 15.42
C TYR A 139 -4.41 -13.83 16.59
N ASP A 140 -5.72 -13.73 16.36
CA ASP A 140 -6.75 -13.90 17.40
C ASP A 140 -6.43 -13.09 18.67
N ASN A 141 -5.99 -11.84 18.48
CA ASN A 141 -5.53 -10.91 19.52
C ASN A 141 -4.32 -11.40 20.34
N ALA A 142 -3.50 -12.30 19.80
CA ALA A 142 -2.27 -12.75 20.41
C ALA A 142 -1.10 -12.71 19.43
N CYS A 143 0.06 -12.23 19.87
CA CYS A 143 1.28 -12.29 19.07
C CYS A 143 1.72 -13.74 18.95
N ILE A 144 1.74 -14.29 17.74
CA ILE A 144 2.24 -15.65 17.48
C ILE A 144 3.46 -15.58 16.57
N ALA A 145 4.31 -16.61 16.64
CA ALA A 145 5.33 -16.77 15.62
C ALA A 145 4.62 -17.16 14.32
N ALA A 146 4.96 -16.47 13.23
CA ALA A 146 4.44 -16.84 11.92
C ALA A 146 4.90 -18.28 11.61
N PRO A 147 4.00 -19.19 11.18
CA PRO A 147 4.34 -20.59 11.01
C PRO A 147 5.42 -20.75 9.93
N VAL A 148 6.38 -21.64 10.19
CA VAL A 148 7.41 -22.00 9.20
C VAL A 148 6.99 -23.24 8.40
N ALA A 149 7.73 -23.54 7.32
CA ALA A 149 7.47 -24.71 6.51
C ALA A 149 7.40 -26.01 7.36
N GLY A 150 6.31 -26.74 7.21
CA GLY A 150 5.97 -27.96 7.93
C GLY A 150 5.13 -27.74 9.20
N GLU A 151 4.96 -26.51 9.68
CA GLU A 151 4.07 -26.21 10.81
C GLU A 151 2.61 -26.08 10.35
N PRO A 152 1.63 -26.28 11.26
CA PRO A 152 0.23 -26.07 10.93
C PRO A 152 -0.03 -24.64 10.45
N CYS A 153 -0.93 -24.49 9.49
CA CYS A 153 -1.38 -23.17 9.06
C CYS A 153 -2.13 -22.46 10.19
N VAL A 154 -2.08 -21.13 10.20
CA VAL A 154 -2.92 -20.33 11.08
C VAL A 154 -4.36 -20.41 10.58
N ASP A 155 -5.27 -20.85 11.46
CA ASP A 155 -6.68 -21.18 11.16
C ASP A 155 -6.91 -21.99 9.89
N GLY A 156 -5.96 -22.89 9.59
CA GLY A 156 -6.06 -23.80 8.47
C GLY A 156 -5.98 -23.14 7.09
N THR A 157 -5.62 -21.86 7.00
CA THR A 157 -5.60 -21.15 5.70
C THR A 157 -4.38 -20.26 5.49
N TYR A 158 -3.76 -19.74 6.55
CA TYR A 158 -2.73 -18.71 6.41
C TYR A 158 -1.31 -19.22 6.73
N CYS A 159 -0.37 -18.83 5.88
CA CYS A 159 1.08 -18.98 6.04
C CYS A 159 1.77 -17.70 5.51
N PRO A 160 2.87 -17.26 6.13
CA PRO A 160 3.54 -16.00 5.79
C PRO A 160 4.46 -16.13 4.57
N GLY A 161 4.69 -15.02 3.87
CA GLY A 161 5.74 -14.87 2.85
C GLY A 161 5.64 -15.89 1.72
N ASP A 162 6.77 -16.56 1.41
CA ASP A 162 6.87 -17.55 0.33
C ASP A 162 6.29 -18.94 0.70
N LEU A 163 5.32 -18.98 1.60
CA LEU A 163 4.65 -20.20 2.05
C LEU A 163 3.15 -20.16 1.69
N PHE A 164 2.56 -21.32 1.46
CA PHE A 164 1.12 -21.48 1.30
C PHE A 164 0.59 -22.58 2.22
N CYS A 165 -0.71 -22.54 2.52
CA CYS A 165 -1.34 -23.60 3.27
C CYS A 165 -1.70 -24.78 2.36
N ALA A 166 -1.02 -25.91 2.53
CA ALA A 166 -1.25 -27.12 1.75
C ALA A 166 -2.50 -27.90 2.25
N ASP A 167 -2.94 -28.88 1.45
CA ASP A 167 -4.11 -29.73 1.75
C ASP A 167 -4.03 -30.47 3.10
N ASP A 168 -2.84 -30.67 3.67
CA ASP A 168 -2.63 -31.28 4.98
C ASP A 168 -2.64 -30.27 6.15
N GLU A 169 -3.13 -29.05 5.89
CA GLU A 169 -3.22 -27.91 6.82
C GLU A 169 -1.85 -27.53 7.39
N ARG A 170 -0.79 -27.67 6.59
CA ARG A 170 0.56 -27.26 6.95
C ARG A 170 1.13 -26.28 5.94
N CYS A 171 1.95 -25.36 6.45
CA CYS A 171 2.68 -24.43 5.62
C CYS A 171 3.71 -25.16 4.78
N ALA A 172 3.67 -24.93 3.48
CA ALA A 172 4.60 -25.50 2.52
C ALA A 172 5.23 -24.37 1.70
N VAL A 173 6.47 -24.58 1.24
CA VAL A 173 7.15 -23.63 0.37
C VAL A 173 6.42 -23.54 -0.97
N LEU A 174 6.20 -22.32 -1.45
CA LEU A 174 5.65 -22.08 -2.78
C LEU A 174 6.42 -22.86 -3.86
N ARG A 175 5.68 -23.37 -4.83
CA ARG A 175 6.17 -24.35 -5.77
C ARG A 175 6.70 -23.70 -7.03
N GLY A 176 7.90 -24.09 -7.43
CA GLY A 176 8.57 -23.61 -8.64
C GLY A 176 8.07 -24.29 -9.93
N PRO A 177 8.61 -23.91 -11.09
CA PRO A 177 8.16 -24.41 -12.38
C PRO A 177 8.24 -25.95 -12.49
N GLY A 178 7.18 -26.55 -13.01
CA GLY A 178 7.03 -28.00 -13.21
C GLY A 178 6.70 -28.79 -11.95
N GLN A 179 6.64 -28.17 -10.77
CA GLN A 179 6.21 -28.83 -9.53
C GLN A 179 4.68 -28.94 -9.47
N PRO A 180 4.12 -29.99 -8.84
CA PRO A 180 2.67 -30.21 -8.81
C PRO A 180 1.94 -29.07 -8.09
N CYS A 181 0.67 -28.80 -8.42
CA CYS A 181 -0.16 -27.77 -7.77
C CYS A 181 -1.61 -28.21 -7.50
N PRO A 182 -1.89 -29.33 -6.80
CA PRO A 182 -3.26 -29.74 -6.45
C PRO A 182 -4.15 -28.66 -5.83
N GLU A 183 -3.56 -27.71 -5.12
CA GLU A 183 -4.24 -26.62 -4.39
C GLU A 183 -4.52 -25.38 -5.27
N GLY A 184 -4.16 -25.43 -6.56
CA GLY A 184 -4.34 -24.34 -7.51
C GLY A 184 -3.22 -23.30 -7.48
N ASP A 185 -3.52 -22.09 -7.95
CA ASP A 185 -2.53 -21.03 -8.20
C ASP A 185 -1.80 -20.58 -6.93
N GLY A 186 -2.48 -20.58 -5.78
CA GLY A 186 -1.87 -20.20 -4.50
C GLY A 186 -0.75 -21.10 -4.01
N ALA A 187 -0.57 -22.28 -4.61
CA ALA A 187 0.58 -23.16 -4.32
C ALA A 187 1.83 -22.80 -5.12
N CYS A 188 1.73 -21.96 -6.16
CA CYS A 188 2.81 -21.66 -7.07
C CYS A 188 3.54 -20.36 -6.67
N ALA A 189 4.86 -20.34 -6.84
CA ALA A 189 5.66 -19.15 -6.58
C ALA A 189 5.26 -17.97 -7.48
N ASP A 190 5.60 -16.76 -7.06
CA ASP A 190 5.30 -15.52 -7.79
C ASP A 190 5.69 -15.60 -9.28
N GLY A 191 4.81 -15.08 -10.13
CA GLY A 191 4.98 -15.12 -11.59
C GLY A 191 4.72 -16.50 -12.23
N LEU A 192 4.17 -17.45 -11.46
CA LEU A 192 3.69 -18.74 -11.96
C LEU A 192 2.17 -18.88 -11.72
N TYR A 193 1.54 -19.76 -12.49
CA TYR A 193 0.16 -20.22 -12.29
C TYR A 193 0.11 -21.75 -12.30
N CYS A 194 -0.98 -22.33 -11.80
CA CYS A 194 -1.21 -23.76 -11.86
C CYS A 194 -1.81 -24.19 -13.21
N ASP A 195 -1.02 -24.84 -14.08
CA ASP A 195 -1.55 -25.40 -15.33
C ASP A 195 -2.41 -26.62 -15.02
N ASN A 196 -3.74 -26.44 -15.06
CA ASN A 196 -4.74 -27.48 -14.81
C ASN A 196 -4.63 -28.71 -15.74
N ARG A 197 -3.90 -28.65 -16.86
CA ARG A 197 -3.67 -29.79 -17.77
C ARG A 197 -2.61 -30.74 -17.23
N THR A 198 -1.54 -30.18 -16.68
CA THR A 198 -0.40 -30.94 -16.15
C THR A 198 -0.47 -31.06 -14.64
N ALA A 199 -1.35 -30.29 -14.00
CA ALA A 199 -1.41 -30.07 -12.56
C ALA A 199 -0.06 -29.63 -12.00
N THR A 200 0.64 -28.73 -12.72
CA THR A 200 1.95 -28.21 -12.32
C THR A 200 2.08 -26.70 -12.49
N CYS A 201 2.85 -26.07 -11.61
CA CYS A 201 3.18 -24.65 -11.71
C CYS A 201 3.93 -24.35 -13.01
N SER A 202 3.47 -23.36 -13.75
CA SER A 202 4.00 -22.98 -15.05
C SER A 202 4.14 -21.46 -15.13
N PRO A 203 5.14 -20.93 -15.84
CA PRO A 203 5.26 -19.49 -16.04
C PRO A 203 4.10 -18.97 -16.90
N TYR A 204 3.64 -17.76 -16.61
CA TYR A 204 2.66 -17.08 -17.45
C TYR A 204 3.17 -16.93 -18.90
N GLY A 205 2.27 -17.15 -19.86
CA GLY A 205 2.56 -17.08 -21.29
C GLY A 205 2.70 -15.64 -21.80
N GLY A 206 3.76 -15.38 -22.56
CA GLY A 206 3.89 -14.13 -23.33
C GLY A 206 3.08 -14.15 -24.63
N VAL A 207 3.15 -13.08 -25.42
CA VAL A 207 2.43 -12.96 -26.71
C VAL A 207 2.73 -14.15 -27.63
N GLY A 208 1.67 -14.79 -28.14
CA GLY A 208 1.74 -15.95 -29.02
C GLY A 208 1.97 -17.29 -28.31
N ALA A 209 2.18 -17.30 -27.00
CA ALA A 209 2.22 -18.55 -26.22
C ALA A 209 0.85 -19.22 -26.25
N GLU A 210 0.83 -20.55 -26.28
CA GLU A 210 -0.42 -21.31 -26.19
C GLU A 210 -1.08 -21.08 -24.83
N CYS A 211 -2.38 -20.84 -24.86
CA CYS A 211 -3.20 -20.65 -23.67
C CYS A 211 -4.52 -21.42 -23.83
N ARG A 212 -5.27 -21.55 -22.74
CA ARG A 212 -6.63 -22.11 -22.77
C ARG A 212 -7.59 -21.14 -22.12
N HIS A 213 -8.89 -21.44 -22.18
CA HIS A 213 -10.04 -20.59 -21.84
C HIS A 213 -10.00 -19.84 -20.49
N ASP A 214 -8.96 -20.01 -19.68
CA ASP A 214 -8.78 -19.33 -18.42
C ASP A 214 -7.70 -18.23 -18.62
N ASN A 215 -8.08 -16.97 -18.38
CA ASN A 215 -7.20 -15.80 -18.54
C ASN A 215 -5.94 -15.89 -17.67
N GLY A 216 -5.94 -16.72 -16.62
CA GLY A 216 -4.81 -16.94 -15.72
C GLY A 216 -3.60 -17.65 -16.34
N SER A 217 -3.58 -17.95 -17.64
CA SER A 217 -2.42 -18.57 -18.30
C SER A 217 -1.52 -17.58 -19.04
N CYS A 218 -1.94 -16.33 -19.20
CA CYS A 218 -1.20 -15.27 -19.90
C CYS A 218 -0.64 -14.25 -18.91
N ALA A 219 0.50 -13.64 -19.25
CA ALA A 219 1.12 -12.61 -18.41
C ALA A 219 0.26 -11.34 -18.32
N ASP A 220 0.54 -10.49 -17.34
CA ASP A 220 -0.18 -9.24 -17.12
C ASP A 220 -0.28 -8.39 -18.40
N GLY A 221 -1.45 -7.79 -18.60
CA GLY A 221 -1.75 -7.01 -19.81
C GLY A 221 -2.10 -7.86 -21.05
N LEU A 222 -2.14 -9.19 -20.93
CA LEU A 222 -2.53 -10.11 -22.00
C LEU A 222 -3.83 -10.83 -21.67
N TYR A 223 -4.49 -11.39 -22.68
CA TYR A 223 -5.63 -12.29 -22.53
C TYR A 223 -5.44 -13.54 -23.39
N CYS A 224 -6.16 -14.62 -23.05
CA CYS A 224 -6.17 -15.80 -23.90
C CYS A 224 -7.19 -15.64 -25.02
N ALA A 225 -6.74 -15.44 -26.26
CA ALA A 225 -7.63 -15.34 -27.41
C ALA A 225 -8.22 -16.72 -27.73
N PHE A 226 -9.42 -16.98 -27.21
CA PHE A 226 -10.09 -18.29 -27.23
C PHE A 226 -10.16 -18.96 -28.61
N VAL A 227 -10.32 -18.16 -29.66
CA VAL A 227 -10.43 -18.64 -31.04
C VAL A 227 -9.09 -19.18 -31.53
N ASP A 228 -8.01 -18.48 -31.21
CA ASP A 228 -6.65 -18.81 -31.67
C ASP A 228 -5.91 -19.72 -30.68
N GLY A 229 -6.37 -19.77 -29.42
CA GLY A 229 -5.73 -20.52 -28.34
C GLY A 229 -4.35 -19.97 -27.96
N VAL A 230 -4.11 -18.66 -28.15
CA VAL A 230 -2.84 -18.02 -27.84
C VAL A 230 -3.01 -16.71 -27.07
N CYS A 231 -2.01 -16.37 -26.26
CA CYS A 231 -1.98 -15.11 -25.52
C CYS A 231 -1.82 -13.93 -26.50
N GLN A 232 -2.69 -12.94 -26.39
CA GLN A 232 -2.66 -11.70 -27.18
C GLN A 232 -2.71 -10.48 -26.25
N PRO A 233 -2.19 -9.32 -26.67
CA PRO A 233 -2.34 -8.07 -25.92
C PRO A 233 -3.80 -7.72 -25.72
N LEU A 234 -4.17 -7.23 -24.53
CA LEU A 234 -5.53 -6.71 -24.29
C LEU A 234 -5.90 -5.65 -25.33
N PRO A 235 -7.15 -5.64 -25.83
CA PRO A 235 -7.55 -4.69 -26.85
C PRO A 235 -7.46 -3.24 -26.33
N GLY A 236 -6.87 -2.37 -27.15
CA GLY A 236 -6.84 -0.92 -26.90
C GLY A 236 -8.15 -0.23 -27.29
N ASP A 237 -8.20 1.10 -27.17
CA ASP A 237 -9.38 1.90 -27.54
C ASP A 237 -9.86 1.61 -28.98
N GLY A 238 -11.16 1.37 -29.13
CA GLY A 238 -11.78 0.95 -30.38
C GLY A 238 -11.62 -0.54 -30.73
N GLY A 239 -10.88 -1.32 -29.92
CA GLY A 239 -10.67 -2.76 -30.11
C GLY A 239 -11.86 -3.62 -29.64
N ASP A 240 -12.04 -4.79 -30.25
CA ASP A 240 -13.08 -5.76 -29.89
C ASP A 240 -12.71 -6.52 -28.60
N CYS A 241 -13.51 -6.37 -27.56
CA CYS A 241 -13.33 -7.03 -26.25
C CYS A 241 -14.12 -8.33 -26.08
N THR A 242 -14.77 -8.82 -27.13
CA THR A 242 -15.52 -10.09 -27.07
C THR A 242 -14.57 -11.27 -26.85
N GLN A 243 -13.39 -11.21 -27.47
CA GLN A 243 -12.39 -12.29 -27.39
C GLN A 243 -11.59 -12.28 -26.09
N SER A 244 -11.59 -11.17 -25.35
CA SER A 244 -10.90 -11.01 -24.07
C SER A 244 -11.83 -11.18 -22.87
N SER A 245 -12.99 -11.83 -23.06
CA SER A 245 -14.02 -11.97 -22.02
C SER A 245 -14.47 -10.64 -21.42
N GLY A 246 -14.44 -9.56 -22.22
CA GLY A 246 -14.78 -8.21 -21.77
C GLY A 246 -13.63 -7.43 -21.14
N ALA A 247 -12.41 -7.96 -21.09
CA ALA A 247 -11.24 -7.21 -20.61
C ALA A 247 -10.68 -6.29 -21.70
N CYS A 248 -10.20 -5.12 -21.30
CA CYS A 248 -9.54 -4.15 -22.17
C CYS A 248 -8.18 -3.78 -21.59
N ALA A 249 -7.33 -3.09 -22.36
CA ALA A 249 -6.08 -2.56 -21.82
C ALA A 249 -6.35 -1.62 -20.64
N GLU A 250 -5.35 -1.42 -19.79
CA GLU A 250 -5.43 -0.58 -18.58
C GLU A 250 -6.02 0.81 -18.89
N GLY A 251 -6.90 1.29 -18.00
CA GLY A 251 -7.61 2.56 -18.17
C GLY A 251 -8.78 2.54 -19.18
N LEU A 252 -9.15 1.35 -19.69
CA LEU A 252 -10.25 1.17 -20.63
C LEU A 252 -11.30 0.20 -20.07
N TYR A 253 -12.55 0.35 -20.53
CA TYR A 253 -13.65 -0.57 -20.23
C TYR A 253 -14.27 -1.13 -21.52
N CYS A 254 -14.88 -2.31 -21.44
CA CYS A 254 -15.61 -2.91 -22.55
C CYS A 254 -17.07 -2.45 -22.55
N ASP A 255 -17.49 -1.66 -23.54
CA ASP A 255 -18.91 -1.28 -23.67
C ASP A 255 -19.77 -2.54 -23.93
N PRO A 256 -20.72 -2.87 -23.04
CA PRO A 256 -21.55 -4.06 -23.19
C PRO A 256 -22.45 -4.02 -24.44
N ALA A 257 -22.78 -2.82 -24.96
CA ALA A 257 -23.61 -2.66 -26.14
C ALA A 257 -22.82 -2.83 -27.44
N GLY A 258 -21.68 -2.14 -27.56
CA GLY A 258 -20.82 -2.16 -28.74
C GLY A 258 -19.84 -3.34 -28.80
N ARG A 259 -19.51 -3.94 -27.65
CA ARG A 259 -18.40 -4.91 -27.50
C ARG A 259 -17.06 -4.35 -27.95
N VAL A 260 -16.84 -3.08 -27.66
CA VAL A 260 -15.65 -2.33 -28.02
C VAL A 260 -15.07 -1.67 -26.77
N CYS A 261 -13.74 -1.66 -26.68
CA CYS A 261 -13.03 -0.98 -25.61
C CYS A 261 -13.10 0.54 -25.78
N HIS A 262 -13.36 1.25 -24.69
CA HIS A 262 -13.40 2.70 -24.62
C HIS A 262 -12.62 3.20 -23.41
N PRO A 263 -12.10 4.45 -23.42
CA PRO A 263 -11.51 5.04 -22.25
C PRO A 263 -12.49 5.05 -21.09
N GLN A 264 -12.01 4.67 -19.90
CA GLN A 264 -12.78 4.84 -18.68
C GLN A 264 -13.22 6.29 -18.50
N LEU A 265 -14.37 6.43 -17.86
CA LEU A 265 -15.10 7.66 -17.70
C LEU A 265 -14.60 8.40 -16.45
N GLY A 266 -14.38 9.71 -16.59
CA GLY A 266 -14.05 10.56 -15.45
C GLY A 266 -15.24 10.81 -14.52
N ALA A 267 -14.94 11.31 -13.32
CA ALA A 267 -15.95 11.68 -12.33
C ALA A 267 -17.05 12.60 -12.90
N GLY A 268 -18.30 12.36 -12.51
CA GLY A 268 -19.51 13.03 -12.96
C GLY A 268 -20.10 12.53 -14.28
N ALA A 269 -19.38 11.68 -15.03
CA ALA A 269 -19.91 11.07 -16.25
C ALA A 269 -21.01 10.05 -15.92
N GLY A 270 -21.97 9.85 -16.81
CA GLY A 270 -23.00 8.82 -16.64
C GLY A 270 -22.41 7.42 -16.84
N CYS A 271 -22.74 6.49 -15.96
CA CYS A 271 -22.27 5.11 -16.01
C CYS A 271 -23.42 4.14 -15.70
N THR A 272 -23.19 2.87 -15.99
CA THR A 272 -24.13 1.77 -15.67
C THR A 272 -23.47 0.61 -14.93
N ASP A 273 -22.14 0.62 -14.84
CA ASP A 273 -21.32 -0.38 -14.16
C ASP A 273 -20.03 0.30 -13.67
N ASP A 274 -19.48 -0.21 -12.57
CA ASP A 274 -18.31 0.31 -11.89
C ASP A 274 -17.09 0.38 -12.79
N GLY A 275 -16.83 -0.68 -13.57
CA GLY A 275 -15.64 -0.75 -14.43
C GLY A 275 -15.62 0.27 -15.57
N GLN A 276 -16.74 0.98 -15.81
CA GLN A 276 -16.79 2.09 -16.78
C GLN A 276 -16.06 3.33 -16.28
N CYS A 277 -15.87 3.46 -14.97
CA CYS A 277 -15.34 4.66 -14.34
C CYS A 277 -13.85 4.50 -14.08
N LEU A 278 -13.08 5.58 -14.22
CA LEU A 278 -11.65 5.60 -13.86
C LEU A 278 -11.40 5.26 -12.38
N SER A 279 -12.45 5.38 -11.59
CA SER A 279 -12.51 5.15 -10.16
C SER A 279 -13.01 3.76 -9.78
N ASP A 280 -13.37 2.94 -10.77
CA ASP A 280 -14.09 1.67 -10.57
C ASP A 280 -15.33 1.80 -9.67
N PHE A 281 -16.01 2.95 -9.72
CA PHE A 281 -17.17 3.22 -8.86
C PHE A 281 -18.26 4.03 -9.58
N CYS A 282 -19.43 3.40 -9.75
CA CYS A 282 -20.60 3.94 -10.40
C CYS A 282 -21.75 4.14 -9.39
N ASP A 283 -21.73 5.25 -8.65
CA ASP A 283 -22.79 5.55 -7.68
C ASP A 283 -23.94 6.36 -8.32
N GLY A 284 -25.17 5.90 -8.10
CA GLY A 284 -26.37 6.57 -8.60
C GLY A 284 -26.42 6.73 -10.12
N GLY A 285 -25.68 5.94 -10.89
CA GLY A 285 -25.57 6.03 -12.35
C GLY A 285 -24.61 7.13 -12.82
N THR A 286 -23.75 7.63 -11.94
CA THR A 286 -22.67 8.56 -12.27
C THR A 286 -21.35 8.05 -11.73
N CYS A 287 -20.29 8.17 -12.52
CA CYS A 287 -18.95 7.89 -12.04
C CYS A 287 -18.66 8.85 -10.91
N SER A 288 -18.52 8.30 -9.72
CA SER A 288 -18.01 9.01 -8.57
C SER A 288 -16.59 8.53 -8.39
N THR A 289 -15.70 9.39 -7.92
CA THR A 289 -14.58 8.83 -7.18
C THR A 289 -15.21 8.08 -6.00
N PRO A 290 -14.79 6.85 -5.62
CA PRO A 290 -14.95 6.47 -4.22
C PRO A 290 -14.40 7.67 -3.45
N ALA A 291 -15.04 8.15 -2.40
CA ALA A 291 -14.42 9.21 -1.62
C ALA A 291 -13.04 8.70 -1.13
N ASP A 292 -11.83 9.02 -1.62
CA ASP A 292 -11.21 9.65 -2.81
C ASP A 292 -9.82 8.99 -2.87
N ASP A 293 -9.43 8.22 -3.89
CA ASP A 293 -8.05 7.68 -3.96
C ASP A 293 -7.01 8.81 -4.15
N ARG A 294 -7.46 10.02 -4.49
CA ARG A 294 -6.65 11.25 -4.46
C ARG A 294 -6.51 11.86 -3.07
N CYS A 295 -7.33 11.41 -2.12
CA CYS A 295 -7.41 11.97 -0.78
C CYS A 295 -7.55 10.82 0.24
N PRO A 296 -6.46 10.13 0.60
CA PRO A 296 -6.45 9.07 1.60
C PRO A 296 -6.54 9.63 3.04
N LEU A 297 -7.36 10.68 3.26
CA LEU A 297 -7.57 11.33 4.56
C LEU A 297 -8.76 10.73 5.30
#